data_AF-A0A533I0E7-F1
#
_entry.id   AF-A0A533I0E7-F1
#
_cell.length_a   1.000
_cell.length_b   1.000
_cell.length_c   1.000
_cell.angle_alpha   90.00
_cell.angle_beta   90.00
_cell.angle_gamma   90.00
#
_symmetry.space_group_name_H-M   'P 1'
#
loop_
_entity.id
_entity.type
_entity.pdbx_description
1 polymer ?
#
loop_
_entity_poly.entity_id
_entity_poly.type
_entity_poly.pdbx_seq_one_letter_code
_entity_poly.pdbx_strand_id
1 'polypeptide(L)'
;MTKKTCNKCNEAKDTSAFSKSPSCKDGFQGTCKACVVIRNRDYSRTPKGRVAYIYATQVTCSKQRQHPKPEYTVAELQVWAQANGLDELVTAWAASGYSKDLCPSIDRLDTTKGYAFSNIRLVTWKDNNDAQYKGRLSGKVVTKQNRSVEQRTLDGQLVATYPSIAAAARATGVQRANINAQCTGYKPGPYGGFNWSYA
;
A
#
# COMPACT_ATOMS: atom_id res chain seq x y z
N MET A 1 34.61 22.17 -13.05
CA MET A 1 33.18 21.84 -12.87
C MET A 1 32.36 22.82 -13.69
N THR A 2 31.61 22.34 -14.68
CA THR A 2 30.77 23.19 -15.53
C THR A 2 29.51 23.56 -14.74
N LYS A 3 29.22 24.86 -14.63
CA LYS A 3 28.01 25.35 -13.94
C LYS A 3 26.89 25.59 -14.95
N LYS A 4 25.66 25.30 -14.53
CA LYS A 4 24.41 25.55 -15.27
C LYS A 4 23.41 26.26 -14.36
N THR A 5 22.70 27.24 -14.90
CA THR A 5 21.65 27.96 -14.17
C THR A 5 20.32 27.23 -14.27
N CYS A 6 19.68 27.00 -13.13
CA CYS A 6 18.35 26.39 -13.08
C CYS A 6 17.27 27.39 -13.50
N ASN A 7 16.43 27.04 -14.48
CA ASN A 7 15.34 27.92 -14.95
C ASN A 7 14.15 28.09 -13.97
N LYS A 8 14.17 27.41 -12.82
CA LYS A 8 13.11 27.48 -11.80
C LYS A 8 13.51 28.25 -10.55
N CYS A 9 14.70 27.99 -10.00
CA CYS A 9 15.21 28.71 -8.83
C CYS A 9 16.25 29.79 -9.19
N ASN A 10 16.66 29.90 -10.45
CA ASN A 10 17.64 30.86 -10.97
C ASN A 10 19.05 30.77 -10.34
N GLU A 11 19.33 29.72 -9.57
CA GLU A 11 20.66 29.46 -8.99
C GLU A 11 21.57 28.74 -9.99
N ALA A 12 22.85 29.15 -10.03
CA ALA A 12 23.91 28.45 -10.76
C ALA A 12 24.42 27.25 -9.95
N LYS A 13 24.28 26.04 -10.50
CA LYS A 13 24.68 24.78 -9.85
C LYS A 13 25.60 23.97 -10.76
N ASP A 14 26.34 23.02 -10.18
CA ASP A 14 27.09 22.05 -10.97
C ASP A 14 26.14 21.20 -11.84
N THR A 15 26.61 20.74 -13.01
CA THR A 15 25.81 19.91 -13.93
C THR A 15 25.29 18.62 -13.30
N SER A 16 25.96 18.07 -12.26
CA SER A 16 25.49 16.93 -11.48
C SER A 16 24.14 17.17 -10.77
N ALA A 17 23.78 18.44 -10.50
CA ALA A 17 22.50 18.83 -9.93
C ALA A 17 21.34 18.74 -10.95
N PHE A 18 21.61 18.42 -12.21
CA PHE A 18 20.65 18.30 -13.30
C PHE A 18 20.59 16.86 -13.82
N SER A 19 19.44 16.47 -14.36
CA SER A 19 19.30 15.17 -15.03
C SER A 19 19.79 15.27 -16.47
N LYS A 20 20.39 14.19 -16.98
CA LYS A 20 20.82 14.11 -18.38
C LYS A 20 19.59 14.14 -19.30
N SER A 21 19.69 14.86 -20.41
CA SER A 21 18.67 14.97 -21.44
C SER A 21 19.34 15.13 -22.81
N PRO A 22 19.38 14.07 -23.63
CA PRO A 22 20.02 14.14 -24.96
C PRO A 22 19.40 15.16 -25.90
N SER A 23 18.13 15.52 -25.69
CA SER A 23 17.43 16.53 -26.47
C SER A 23 17.85 17.98 -26.17
N CYS A 24 18.57 18.21 -25.07
CA CYS A 24 19.06 19.54 -24.70
C CYS A 24 20.45 19.79 -25.31
N LYS A 25 20.71 21.01 -25.80
CA LYS A 25 21.98 21.39 -26.45
C LYS A 25 23.22 21.10 -25.60
N ASP A 26 23.12 21.24 -24.28
CA ASP A 26 24.21 20.96 -23.33
C ASP A 26 24.11 19.58 -22.66
N GLY A 27 23.16 18.74 -23.09
CA GLY A 27 22.96 17.39 -22.57
C GLY A 27 22.29 17.31 -21.20
N PHE A 28 21.83 18.43 -20.62
CA PHE A 28 21.20 18.48 -19.29
C PHE A 28 19.87 19.23 -19.30
N GLN A 29 18.90 18.72 -18.52
CA GLN A 29 17.63 19.37 -18.25
C GLN A 29 17.82 20.81 -17.74
N GLY A 30 16.96 21.74 -18.13
CA GLY A 30 17.01 23.15 -17.70
C GLY A 30 16.67 23.38 -16.21
N THR A 31 15.98 22.43 -15.58
CA THR A 31 15.55 22.51 -14.18
C THR A 31 16.38 21.57 -13.31
N CYS A 32 16.87 22.06 -12.17
CA CYS A 32 17.63 21.22 -11.25
C CYS A 32 16.75 20.15 -10.58
N LYS A 33 17.37 19.04 -10.15
CA LYS A 33 16.71 17.90 -9.50
C LYS A 33 15.88 18.32 -8.29
N ALA A 34 16.39 19.25 -7.46
CA ALA A 34 15.66 19.75 -6.29
C ALA A 34 14.34 20.45 -6.67
N CYS A 35 14.37 21.32 -7.69
CA CYS A 35 13.16 21.98 -8.19
C CYS A 35 12.18 20.98 -8.82
N VAL A 36 12.68 19.93 -9.50
CA VAL A 36 11.83 18.85 -10.04
C VAL A 36 11.12 18.10 -8.92
N VAL A 37 11.84 17.78 -7.82
CA VAL A 37 11.25 17.10 -6.64
C VAL A 37 10.12 17.95 -6.05
N ILE A 38 10.35 19.25 -5.84
CA ILE A 38 9.34 20.19 -5.33
C ILE A 38 8.14 20.24 -6.26
N ARG A 39 8.36 20.45 -7.56
CA ARG A 39 7.29 20.50 -8.57
C ARG A 39 6.45 19.22 -8.57
N ASN A 40 7.08 18.05 -8.56
CA ASN A 40 6.37 16.78 -8.59
C ASN A 40 5.57 16.54 -7.30
N ARG A 41 6.15 16.89 -6.14
CA ARG A 41 5.47 16.86 -4.84
C ARG A 41 4.23 17.75 -4.87
N ASP A 42 4.37 19.01 -5.27
CA ASP A 42 3.27 19.97 -5.28
C ASP A 42 2.19 19.56 -6.28
N TYR A 43 2.56 19.06 -7.46
CA TYR A 43 1.60 18.48 -8.41
C TYR A 43 0.81 17.32 -7.80
N SER A 44 1.49 16.35 -7.17
CA SER A 44 0.84 15.19 -6.53
C SER A 44 -0.08 15.52 -5.36
N ARG A 45 -0.05 16.77 -4.88
CA ARG A 45 -0.94 17.32 -3.84
C ARG A 45 -2.18 18.01 -4.42
N THR A 46 -2.21 18.26 -5.73
CA THR A 46 -3.44 18.71 -6.41
C THR A 46 -4.41 17.54 -6.60
N PRO A 47 -5.73 17.76 -6.73
CA PRO A 47 -6.69 16.68 -7.00
C PRO A 47 -6.30 15.85 -8.23
N LYS A 48 -5.98 16.51 -9.34
CA LYS A 48 -5.55 15.86 -10.59
C LYS A 48 -4.27 15.03 -10.42
N GLY A 49 -3.23 15.61 -9.79
CA GLY A 49 -1.96 14.91 -9.60
C GLY A 49 -2.07 13.77 -8.58
N ARG A 50 -2.93 13.91 -7.57
CA ARG A 50 -3.25 12.85 -6.61
C ARG A 50 -3.90 11.65 -7.29
N VAL A 51 -4.91 11.89 -8.14
CA VAL A 51 -5.55 10.84 -8.96
C VAL A 51 -4.55 10.17 -9.88
N ALA A 52 -3.72 10.95 -10.60
CA ALA A 52 -2.72 10.40 -11.49
C ALA A 52 -1.73 9.47 -10.75
N TYR A 53 -1.30 9.87 -9.55
CA TYR A 53 -0.47 9.02 -8.70
C TYR A 53 -1.20 7.75 -8.26
N ILE A 54 -2.45 7.86 -7.80
CA ILE A 54 -3.25 6.71 -7.36
C ILE A 54 -3.41 5.72 -8.52
N TYR A 55 -3.79 6.20 -9.70
CA TYR A 55 -3.95 5.38 -10.90
C TYR A 55 -2.65 4.62 -11.25
N ALA A 56 -1.52 5.33 -11.29
CA ALA A 56 -0.22 4.70 -11.56
C ALA A 56 0.09 3.59 -10.54
N THR A 57 -0.22 3.84 -9.26
CA THR A 57 -0.07 2.84 -8.19
C THR A 57 -1.00 1.65 -8.40
N GLN A 58 -2.26 1.87 -8.77
CA GLN A 58 -3.22 0.80 -9.07
C GLN A 58 -2.71 -0.10 -10.20
N VAL A 59 -2.19 0.47 -11.28
CA VAL A 59 -1.61 -0.29 -12.41
C VAL A 59 -0.43 -1.15 -11.95
N THR A 60 0.52 -0.56 -11.21
CA THR A 60 1.68 -1.30 -10.69
C THR A 60 1.26 -2.42 -9.74
N CYS A 61 0.37 -2.14 -8.80
CA CYS A 61 -0.07 -3.11 -7.82
C CYS A 61 -0.97 -4.20 -8.42
N SER A 62 -1.78 -3.90 -9.46
CA SER A 62 -2.50 -4.92 -10.23
C SER A 62 -1.52 -5.91 -10.85
N LYS A 63 -0.47 -5.43 -11.51
CA LYS A 63 0.58 -6.28 -12.09
C LYS A 63 1.24 -7.17 -11.04
N GLN A 64 1.64 -6.60 -9.90
CA GLN A 64 2.25 -7.36 -8.81
C GLN A 64 1.35 -8.47 -8.25
N ARG A 65 0.03 -8.27 -8.29
CA ARG A 65 -0.98 -9.24 -7.84
C ARG A 65 -1.50 -10.13 -8.95
N GLN A 66 -1.04 -9.97 -10.19
CA GLN A 66 -1.58 -10.64 -11.38
C GLN A 66 -3.09 -10.37 -11.62
N HIS A 67 -3.58 -9.22 -11.16
CA HIS A 67 -4.93 -8.74 -11.48
C HIS A 67 -4.91 -8.01 -12.83
N PRO A 68 -6.06 -7.93 -13.53
CA PRO A 68 -6.19 -7.02 -14.67
C PRO A 68 -5.86 -5.58 -14.25
N LYS A 69 -5.37 -4.80 -15.22
CA LYS A 69 -5.26 -3.34 -15.08
C LYS A 69 -6.63 -2.74 -14.77
N PRO A 70 -6.71 -1.53 -14.17
CA PRO A 70 -7.99 -0.87 -13.97
C PRO A 70 -8.81 -0.79 -15.26
N GLU A 71 -10.13 -0.98 -15.13
CA GLU A 71 -11.09 -0.96 -16.25
C GLU A 71 -11.37 0.44 -16.79
N TYR A 72 -10.90 1.46 -16.07
CA TYR A 72 -11.03 2.87 -16.41
C TYR A 72 -9.68 3.50 -16.75
N THR A 73 -9.71 4.62 -17.42
CA THR A 73 -8.59 5.52 -17.65
C THR A 73 -8.36 6.45 -16.47
N VAL A 74 -7.22 7.14 -16.44
CA VAL A 74 -6.94 8.18 -15.43
C VAL A 74 -7.92 9.36 -15.52
N ALA A 75 -8.42 9.68 -16.71
CA ALA A 75 -9.38 10.77 -16.92
C ALA A 75 -10.75 10.41 -16.34
N GLU A 76 -11.24 9.20 -16.62
CA GLU A 76 -12.48 8.70 -16.04
C GLU A 76 -12.36 8.57 -14.51
N LEU A 77 -11.22 8.10 -14.01
CA LEU A 77 -10.98 8.04 -12.57
C LEU A 77 -11.01 9.42 -11.92
N GLN A 78 -10.52 10.46 -12.61
CA GLN A 78 -10.55 11.82 -12.09
C GLN A 78 -11.98 12.31 -11.93
N VAL A 79 -12.83 12.13 -12.95
CA VAL A 79 -14.25 12.51 -12.91
C VAL A 79 -14.97 11.75 -11.80
N TRP A 80 -14.77 10.44 -11.73
CA TRP A 80 -15.36 9.61 -10.68
C TRP A 80 -14.91 10.04 -9.28
N ALA A 81 -13.61 10.28 -9.07
CA ALA A 81 -13.10 10.67 -7.75
C ALA A 81 -13.64 12.03 -7.30
N GLN A 82 -13.74 13.01 -8.22
CA GLN A 82 -14.37 14.30 -7.94
C GLN A 82 -15.83 14.14 -7.50
N ALA A 83 -16.61 13.34 -8.24
CA ALA A 83 -17.99 13.05 -7.88
C ALA A 83 -18.14 12.28 -6.55
N ASN A 84 -17.05 11.71 -6.01
CA ASN A 84 -17.03 10.94 -4.77
C ASN A 84 -16.29 11.68 -3.63
N GLY A 85 -16.13 12.99 -3.72
CA GLY A 85 -15.65 13.82 -2.61
C GLY A 85 -14.13 14.01 -2.54
N LEU A 86 -13.42 13.92 -3.67
CA LEU A 86 -11.97 14.09 -3.70
C LEU A 86 -11.52 15.48 -3.24
N ASP A 87 -12.25 16.53 -3.60
CA ASP A 87 -11.84 17.90 -3.33
C ASP A 87 -11.88 18.20 -1.83
N GLU A 88 -12.86 17.64 -1.11
CA GLU A 88 -12.98 17.69 0.35
C GLU A 88 -11.81 16.96 1.01
N LEU A 89 -11.48 15.75 0.56
CA LEU A 89 -10.35 14.99 1.11
C LEU A 89 -9.01 15.68 0.85
N VAL A 90 -8.80 16.25 -0.34
CA VAL A 90 -7.58 17.01 -0.66
C VAL A 90 -7.49 18.27 0.19
N THR A 91 -8.61 18.96 0.42
CA THR A 91 -8.68 20.15 1.28
C THR A 91 -8.34 19.80 2.72
N ALA A 92 -8.95 18.75 3.28
CA ALA A 92 -8.64 18.27 4.63
C ALA A 92 -7.19 17.80 4.77
N TRP A 93 -6.66 17.11 3.75
CA TRP A 93 -5.26 16.70 3.71
C TRP A 93 -4.32 17.90 3.71
N ALA A 94 -4.60 18.93 2.91
CA ALA A 94 -3.82 20.16 2.90
C ALA A 94 -3.88 20.89 4.25
N ALA A 95 -5.07 21.02 4.85
CA ALA A 95 -5.26 21.65 6.16
C ALA A 95 -4.48 20.93 7.28
N SER A 96 -4.26 19.62 7.15
CA SER A 96 -3.46 18.83 8.10
C SER A 96 -1.94 18.97 7.95
N GLY A 97 -1.46 19.82 7.03
CA GLY A 97 -0.04 19.87 6.68
C GLY A 97 0.42 18.65 5.88
N TYR A 98 -0.49 18.03 5.12
CA TYR A 98 -0.27 16.81 4.35
C TYR A 98 0.06 15.57 5.19
N SER A 99 -0.61 15.40 6.33
CA SER A 99 -0.52 14.18 7.14
C SER A 99 -0.77 12.93 6.30
N LYS A 100 0.04 11.89 6.46
CA LYS A 100 -0.09 10.64 5.70
C LYS A 100 -1.46 10.00 5.91
N ASP A 101 -2.00 10.06 7.12
CA ASP A 101 -3.25 9.41 7.48
C ASP A 101 -4.46 9.96 6.70
N LEU A 102 -4.45 11.26 6.42
CA LEU A 102 -5.51 11.95 5.68
C LEU A 102 -5.27 11.99 4.16
N CYS A 103 -4.18 11.40 3.67
CA CYS A 103 -3.88 11.39 2.24
C CYS A 103 -4.99 10.64 1.47
N PRO A 104 -5.59 11.26 0.43
CA PRO A 104 -6.61 10.59 -0.38
C PRO A 104 -6.09 9.29 -1.02
N SER A 105 -6.89 8.24 -0.93
CA SER A 105 -6.62 6.89 -1.37
C SER A 105 -7.86 6.27 -2.01
N ILE A 106 -7.66 5.22 -2.79
CA ILE A 106 -8.76 4.42 -3.34
C ILE A 106 -8.54 2.97 -2.90
N ASP A 107 -9.55 2.44 -2.21
CA ASP A 107 -9.59 1.08 -1.71
C ASP A 107 -10.51 0.21 -2.58
N ARG A 108 -10.25 -1.10 -2.62
CA ARG A 108 -11.10 -2.08 -3.31
C ARG A 108 -12.10 -2.66 -2.32
N LEU A 109 -13.38 -2.66 -2.68
CA LEU A 109 -14.45 -3.23 -1.84
C LEU A 109 -14.28 -4.74 -1.68
N ASP A 110 -14.02 -5.43 -2.79
CA ASP A 110 -13.63 -6.83 -2.84
C ASP A 110 -12.16 -6.95 -3.29
N THR A 111 -11.31 -7.40 -2.38
CA THR A 111 -9.86 -7.52 -2.60
C THR A 111 -9.48 -8.65 -3.57
N THR A 112 -10.39 -9.59 -3.81
CA THR A 112 -10.21 -10.70 -4.77
C THR A 112 -10.37 -10.23 -6.21
N LYS A 113 -11.04 -9.09 -6.42
CA LYS A 113 -11.31 -8.51 -7.75
C LYS A 113 -10.33 -7.39 -8.11
N GLY A 114 -10.36 -7.04 -9.40
CA GLY A 114 -9.62 -5.93 -9.98
C GLY A 114 -10.19 -4.55 -9.61
N TYR A 115 -9.65 -3.51 -10.24
CA TYR A 115 -10.14 -2.14 -10.10
C TYR A 115 -11.22 -1.85 -11.14
N ALA A 116 -12.44 -1.67 -10.67
CA ALA A 116 -13.63 -1.29 -11.45
C ALA A 116 -14.43 -0.28 -10.62
N PHE A 117 -15.19 0.63 -11.25
CA PHE A 117 -15.96 1.64 -10.52
C PHE A 117 -16.95 1.04 -9.52
N SER A 118 -17.52 -0.13 -9.83
CA SER A 118 -18.39 -0.90 -8.94
C SER A 118 -17.67 -1.58 -7.77
N ASN A 119 -16.33 -1.64 -7.79
CA ASN A 119 -15.51 -2.34 -6.82
C ASN A 119 -14.50 -1.42 -6.10
N ILE A 120 -14.66 -0.10 -6.18
CA ILE A 120 -13.76 0.84 -5.51
C ILE A 120 -14.54 1.85 -4.67
N ARG A 121 -13.83 2.42 -3.68
CA ARG A 121 -14.31 3.55 -2.87
C ARG A 121 -13.19 4.55 -2.63
N LEU A 122 -13.55 5.83 -2.61
CA LEU A 122 -12.64 6.91 -2.25
C LEU A 122 -12.60 7.03 -0.72
N VAL A 123 -11.41 6.99 -0.15
CA VAL A 123 -11.17 6.96 1.31
C VAL A 123 -9.86 7.66 1.64
N THR A 124 -9.54 7.80 2.93
CA THR A 124 -8.18 8.21 3.33
C THR A 124 -7.21 7.02 3.36
N TRP A 125 -5.91 7.29 3.40
CA TRP A 125 -4.89 6.26 3.59
C TRP A 125 -5.11 5.48 4.90
N LYS A 126 -5.49 6.20 5.97
CA LYS A 126 -5.79 5.58 7.26
C LYS A 126 -6.95 4.61 7.17
N ASP A 127 -8.06 5.01 6.55
CA ASP A 127 -9.23 4.13 6.40
C ASP A 127 -8.89 2.85 5.62
N ASN A 128 -8.13 2.98 4.53
CA ASN A 128 -7.68 1.85 3.72
C ASN A 128 -6.77 0.92 4.52
N ASN A 129 -5.78 1.48 5.23
CA ASN A 129 -4.87 0.70 6.08
C ASN A 129 -5.61 -0.02 7.22
N ASP A 130 -6.57 0.66 7.87
CA ASP A 130 -7.37 0.09 8.95
C ASP A 130 -8.29 -1.03 8.43
N ALA A 131 -8.87 -0.87 7.23
CA ALA A 131 -9.63 -1.93 6.57
C ALA A 131 -8.75 -3.17 6.28
N GLN A 132 -7.54 -2.96 5.77
CA GLN A 132 -6.58 -4.05 5.54
C GLN A 132 -6.14 -4.72 6.85
N TYR A 133 -5.96 -3.95 7.92
CA TYR A 133 -5.67 -4.48 9.25
C TYR A 133 -6.81 -5.36 9.78
N LYS A 134 -8.05 -4.86 9.74
CA LYS A 134 -9.24 -5.61 10.15
C LYS A 134 -9.43 -6.89 9.33
N GLY A 135 -9.21 -6.83 8.02
CA GLY A 135 -9.27 -8.00 7.14
C GLY A 135 -8.23 -9.07 7.46
N ARG A 136 -7.02 -8.67 7.85
CA ARG A 136 -5.98 -9.60 8.33
C ARG A 136 -6.33 -10.20 9.69
N LEU A 137 -6.94 -9.41 10.57
CA LEU A 137 -7.35 -9.84 11.90
C LEU A 137 -8.47 -10.90 11.83
N SER A 138 -9.43 -10.70 10.91
CA SER A 138 -10.56 -11.63 10.70
C SER A 138 -10.22 -12.83 9.83
N GLY A 139 -9.05 -12.85 9.17
CA GLY A 139 -8.67 -13.91 8.23
C GLY A 139 -9.24 -13.76 6.82
N LYS A 140 -10.05 -12.72 6.55
CA LYS A 140 -10.54 -12.41 5.20
C LYS A 140 -9.39 -12.06 4.23
N VAL A 141 -8.28 -11.53 4.76
CA VAL A 141 -7.07 -11.23 4.00
C VAL A 141 -5.92 -12.10 4.47
N VAL A 142 -5.58 -13.10 3.66
CA VAL A 142 -4.40 -13.95 3.86
C VAL A 142 -3.18 -13.29 3.25
N THR A 143 -2.10 -13.23 4.01
CA THR A 143 -0.80 -12.73 3.54
C THR A 143 0.25 -13.80 3.77
N LYS A 144 1.44 -13.65 3.19
CA LYS A 144 2.57 -14.56 3.45
C LYS A 144 2.90 -14.67 4.95
N GLN A 145 2.57 -13.65 5.74
CA GLN A 145 2.85 -13.57 7.17
C GLN A 145 1.74 -14.17 8.06
N ASN A 146 0.53 -14.40 7.52
CA ASN A 146 -0.64 -14.84 8.27
C ASN A 146 -1.17 -16.16 7.69
N ARG A 147 -0.36 -17.22 7.76
CA ARG A 147 -0.76 -18.56 7.37
C ARG A 147 -1.66 -19.19 8.43
N SER A 148 -2.74 -19.83 8.00
CA SER A 148 -3.66 -20.54 8.88
C SER A 148 -2.97 -21.67 9.64
N VAL A 149 -3.43 -21.94 10.86
CA VAL A 149 -2.93 -23.01 11.72
C VAL A 149 -4.07 -23.84 12.27
N GLU A 150 -3.80 -25.13 12.42
CA GLU A 150 -4.70 -26.10 13.02
C GLU A 150 -4.27 -26.39 14.45
N GLN A 151 -5.26 -26.42 15.33
CA GLN A 151 -5.15 -26.93 16.69
C GLN A 151 -5.67 -28.36 16.69
N ARG A 152 -4.86 -29.30 17.17
CA ARG A 152 -5.21 -30.73 17.25
C ARG A 152 -5.05 -31.24 18.67
N THR A 153 -5.84 -32.23 19.04
CA THR A 153 -5.63 -33.00 20.28
C THR A 153 -4.27 -33.70 20.24
N LEU A 154 -3.84 -34.23 21.39
CA LEU A 154 -2.60 -35.01 21.46
C LEU A 154 -2.67 -36.27 20.57
N ASP A 155 -3.87 -36.83 20.41
CA ASP A 155 -4.16 -37.96 19.54
C ASP A 155 -4.38 -37.58 18.06
N GLY A 156 -4.17 -36.30 17.71
CA GLY A 156 -4.18 -35.81 16.32
C GLY A 156 -5.55 -35.36 15.77
N GLN A 157 -6.62 -35.42 16.57
CA GLN A 157 -7.95 -34.99 16.15
C GLN A 157 -8.03 -33.48 16.00
N LEU A 158 -8.63 -32.98 14.91
CA LEU A 158 -8.78 -31.54 14.67
C LEU A 158 -9.76 -30.92 15.67
N VAL A 159 -9.31 -29.89 16.39
CA VAL A 159 -10.11 -29.12 17.36
C VAL A 159 -10.60 -27.82 16.73
N ALA A 160 -9.71 -27.08 16.08
CA ALA A 160 -10.04 -25.79 15.46
C ALA A 160 -9.02 -25.42 14.38
N THR A 161 -9.47 -24.60 13.41
CA THR A 161 -8.60 -23.94 12.44
C THR A 161 -8.67 -22.43 12.64
N TYR A 162 -7.52 -21.81 12.78
CA TYR A 162 -7.39 -20.37 12.97
C TYR A 162 -6.76 -19.72 11.74
N PRO A 163 -7.15 -18.48 11.37
CA PRO A 163 -6.62 -17.80 10.19
C PRO A 163 -5.15 -17.38 10.33
N SER A 164 -4.58 -17.43 11.54
CA SER A 164 -3.16 -17.20 11.79
C SER A 164 -2.75 -17.69 13.18
N ILE A 165 -1.45 -17.87 13.38
CA ILE A 165 -0.84 -18.08 14.70
C ILE A 165 -1.27 -16.99 15.70
N ALA A 166 -1.36 -15.73 15.27
CA ALA A 166 -1.77 -14.64 16.14
C ALA A 166 -3.24 -14.76 16.56
N ALA A 167 -4.11 -15.25 15.67
CA ALA A 167 -5.51 -15.52 16.01
C ALA A 167 -5.64 -16.69 16.98
N ALA A 168 -4.91 -17.79 16.74
CA ALA A 168 -4.82 -18.92 17.66
C ALA A 168 -4.37 -18.47 19.05
N ALA A 169 -3.26 -17.74 19.15
CA ALA A 169 -2.73 -17.25 20.42
C ALA A 169 -3.72 -16.36 21.20
N ARG A 170 -4.49 -15.51 20.51
CA ARG A 170 -5.54 -14.70 21.16
C ARG A 170 -6.70 -15.55 21.68
N ALA A 171 -7.06 -16.61 20.95
CA ALA A 171 -8.18 -17.48 21.31
C ALA A 171 -7.82 -18.48 22.42
N THR A 172 -6.58 -18.98 22.44
CA THR A 172 -6.15 -20.05 23.36
C THR A 172 -5.24 -19.59 24.48
N GLY A 173 -4.72 -18.35 24.42
CA GLY A 173 -3.70 -17.85 25.36
C GLY A 173 -2.30 -18.45 25.15
N VAL A 174 -2.12 -19.38 24.21
CA VAL A 174 -0.82 -20.00 23.92
C VAL A 174 0.11 -19.00 23.27
N GLN A 175 1.37 -18.96 23.71
CA GLN A 175 2.35 -18.03 23.16
C GLN A 175 2.59 -18.28 21.67
N ARG A 176 2.55 -17.19 20.86
CA ARG A 176 2.77 -17.23 19.41
C ARG A 176 4.09 -17.91 19.03
N ALA A 177 5.16 -17.67 19.80
CA ALA A 177 6.48 -18.24 19.53
C ALA A 177 6.47 -19.78 19.63
N ASN A 178 5.70 -20.32 20.57
CA ASN A 178 5.57 -21.76 20.79
C ASN A 178 4.78 -22.43 19.66
N ILE A 179 3.63 -21.85 19.28
CA ILE A 179 2.84 -22.34 18.14
C ILE A 179 3.73 -22.33 16.87
N ASN A 180 4.44 -21.23 16.61
CA ASN A 180 5.35 -21.14 15.47
C ASN A 180 6.47 -22.18 15.52
N ALA A 181 7.11 -22.36 16.68
CA ALA A 181 8.20 -23.32 16.84
C ALA A 181 7.73 -24.75 16.57
N GLN A 182 6.51 -25.11 16.96
CA GLN A 182 5.93 -26.42 16.63
C GLN A 182 5.60 -26.53 15.14
N CYS A 183 4.89 -25.55 14.57
CA CYS A 183 4.48 -25.60 13.16
C CYS A 183 5.67 -25.63 12.18
N THR A 184 6.83 -25.09 12.58
CA THR A 184 8.07 -25.09 11.78
C THR A 184 8.98 -26.29 12.07
N GLY A 185 8.66 -27.11 13.07
CA GLY A 185 9.53 -28.18 13.55
C GLY A 185 10.77 -27.71 14.32
N TYR A 186 10.90 -26.41 14.63
CA TYR A 186 12.02 -25.87 15.38
C TYR A 186 12.06 -26.37 16.83
N LYS A 187 10.90 -26.46 17.49
CA LYS A 187 10.78 -27.08 18.83
C LYS A 187 9.51 -27.93 18.89
N PRO A 188 9.59 -29.17 19.41
CA PRO A 188 8.40 -30.00 19.59
C PRO A 188 7.46 -29.38 20.63
N GLY A 189 6.16 -29.72 20.54
CA GLY A 189 5.15 -29.42 21.55
C GLY A 189 4.92 -30.61 22.51
N PRO A 190 3.75 -30.70 23.18
CA PRO A 190 2.55 -29.89 22.97
C PRO A 190 2.62 -28.52 23.66
N TYR A 191 1.89 -27.54 23.13
CA TYR A 191 1.80 -26.21 23.71
C TYR A 191 0.35 -25.86 24.06
N GLY A 192 0.12 -25.53 25.33
CA GLY A 192 -1.24 -25.34 25.87
C GLY A 192 -2.09 -26.60 25.87
N GLY A 193 -1.48 -27.79 25.84
CA GLY A 193 -2.20 -29.07 25.76
C GLY A 193 -2.59 -29.51 24.35
N PHE A 194 -2.13 -28.82 23.30
CA PHE A 194 -2.50 -29.11 21.90
C PHE A 194 -1.27 -29.28 21.01
N ASN A 195 -1.48 -29.97 19.89
CA ASN A 195 -0.56 -30.04 18.76
C ASN A 195 -0.92 -28.99 17.71
N TRP A 196 0.10 -28.28 17.21
CA TRP A 196 -0.08 -27.20 16.25
C TRP A 196 0.65 -27.48 14.94
N SER A 197 -0.08 -27.38 13.82
CA SER A 197 0.47 -27.47 12.47
C SER A 197 -0.06 -26.34 11.59
N TYR A 198 0.70 -25.97 10.55
CA TYR A 198 0.12 -25.14 9.51
C TYR A 198 -0.97 -25.92 8.76
N ALA A 199 -2.07 -25.22 8.42
CA ALA A 199 -3.06 -25.72 7.48
C ALA A 199 -2.52 -25.70 6.03
#